data_AF-A0A2L2YE91-F1
#
_entry.id   AF-A0A2L2YE91-F1
#
_cell.length_a   1.000
_cell.length_b   1.000
_cell.length_c   1.000
_cell.angle_alpha   90.00
_cell.angle_beta   90.00
_cell.angle_gamma   90.00
#
_symmetry.space_group_name_H-M   'P 1'
#
loop_
_entity.id
_entity.type
_entity.pdbx_description
1 polymer ?
#
loop_
_entity_poly.entity_id
_entity_poly.type
_entity_poly.pdbx_seq_one_letter_code
_entity_poly.pdbx_strand_id
1 'polypeptide(L)'
;MRLDDFYSNILKSSEFSELFEVATIILTLSHGNAAVESGFSINKDMLVENLKDEFLVGLRTVYDAIHFYGGVLNVPLSKDLLHYAKLARGRYQQALEKQRSIELKKKSPTSGRQ
;
A
#
# COMPACT_ATOMS: atom_id res chain seq x y z
N MET A 1 2.43 -7.83 -18.49
CA MET A 1 1.65 -6.94 -19.38
C MET A 1 0.19 -7.06 -18.95
N ARG A 2 -0.46 -5.94 -18.58
CA ARG A 2 -1.85 -5.94 -18.13
C ARG A 2 -2.77 -6.10 -19.34
N LEU A 3 -3.83 -6.91 -19.21
CA LEU A 3 -4.67 -7.31 -20.34
C LEU A 3 -5.48 -6.11 -20.89
N ASP A 4 -5.95 -5.26 -19.99
CA ASP A 4 -6.61 -3.98 -20.28
C ASP A 4 -5.68 -2.97 -20.96
N ASP A 5 -4.42 -2.87 -20.55
CA ASP A 5 -3.42 -2.02 -21.24
C ASP A 5 -3.15 -2.52 -22.66
N PHE A 6 -3.07 -3.83 -22.85
CA PHE A 6 -2.85 -4.45 -24.16
C PHE A 6 -4.03 -4.20 -25.10
N TYR A 7 -5.26 -4.49 -24.67
CA TYR A 7 -6.45 -4.31 -25.50
C TYR A 7 -6.77 -2.83 -25.74
N SER A 8 -6.56 -1.96 -24.75
CA SER A 8 -6.81 -0.53 -24.94
C SER A 8 -5.90 0.10 -25.98
N ASN A 9 -4.64 -0.36 -26.11
CA ASN A 9 -3.75 0.13 -27.17
C ASN A 9 -4.14 -0.35 -28.58
N ILE A 10 -4.77 -1.52 -28.69
CA ILE A 10 -5.20 -2.08 -29.98
C ILE A 10 -6.56 -1.52 -30.41
N LEU A 11 -7.48 -1.37 -29.47
CA LEU A 11 -8.88 -1.03 -29.74
C LEU A 11 -9.19 0.48 -29.72
N LYS A 12 -8.25 1.32 -29.27
CA LYS A 12 -8.42 2.79 -29.25
C LYS A 12 -8.51 3.45 -30.64
N SER A 13 -8.24 2.73 -31.73
CA SER A 13 -8.40 3.27 -33.09
C SER A 13 -9.88 3.54 -33.39
N SER A 14 -10.16 4.62 -34.13
CA SER A 14 -11.53 5.03 -34.49
C SER A 14 -12.32 3.98 -35.27
N GLU A 15 -11.64 3.02 -35.89
CA GLU A 15 -12.24 1.90 -36.62
C GLU A 15 -12.96 0.89 -35.71
N PHE A 16 -12.59 0.84 -34.42
CA PHE A 16 -13.12 -0.13 -33.45
C PHE A 16 -13.79 0.54 -32.25
N SER A 17 -14.30 1.78 -32.39
CA SER A 17 -14.87 2.55 -31.28
C SER A 17 -16.03 1.82 -30.57
N GLU A 18 -16.91 1.18 -31.34
CA GLU A 18 -18.05 0.41 -30.80
C GLU A 18 -17.59 -0.85 -30.06
N LEU A 19 -16.59 -1.54 -30.61
CA LEU A 19 -15.96 -2.71 -29.97
C LEU A 19 -15.19 -2.30 -28.71
N PHE A 20 -14.56 -1.13 -28.71
CA PHE A 20 -13.87 -0.55 -27.56
C PHE A 20 -14.86 -0.23 -26.43
N GLU A 21 -16.03 0.32 -26.73
CA GLU A 21 -17.09 0.54 -25.73
C GLU A 21 -17.58 -0.78 -25.12
N VAL A 22 -17.87 -1.79 -25.94
CA VAL A 22 -18.30 -3.12 -25.47
C VAL A 22 -17.21 -3.79 -24.63
N ALA A 23 -15.96 -3.76 -25.08
CA ALA A 23 -14.82 -4.31 -24.34
C ALA A 23 -14.62 -3.55 -23.02
N THR A 24 -14.79 -2.22 -23.01
CA THR A 24 -14.71 -1.41 -21.79
C THR A 24 -15.79 -1.83 -20.80
N ILE A 25 -17.04 -2.00 -21.24
CA ILE A 25 -18.14 -2.48 -20.39
C ILE A 25 -17.83 -3.87 -19.83
N ILE A 26 -17.42 -4.83 -20.66
CA ILE A 26 -17.10 -6.19 -20.20
C ILE A 26 -15.92 -6.21 -19.22
N LEU A 27 -14.88 -5.41 -19.46
CA LEU A 27 -13.70 -5.34 -18.61
C LEU A 27 -13.91 -4.52 -17.33
N THR A 28 -14.91 -3.62 -17.30
CA THR A 28 -15.32 -2.88 -16.08
C THR A 28 -16.44 -3.56 -15.30
N LEU A 29 -17.17 -4.50 -15.91
CA LEU A 29 -18.04 -5.47 -15.23
C LEU A 29 -17.19 -6.48 -14.45
N SER A 30 -16.47 -6.00 -13.44
CA SER A 30 -15.79 -6.83 -12.47
C SER A 30 -16.82 -7.73 -11.79
N HIS A 31 -16.67 -9.05 -11.92
CA HIS A 31 -17.16 -9.98 -10.90
C HIS A 31 -16.67 -9.42 -9.54
N GLY A 32 -17.52 -9.35 -8.51
CA GLY A 32 -17.29 -8.51 -7.31
C GLY A 32 -15.96 -8.66 -6.56
N ASN A 33 -15.12 -9.63 -6.94
CA ASN A 33 -13.78 -9.85 -6.43
C ASN A 33 -12.63 -9.34 -7.32
N ALA A 34 -12.79 -9.00 -8.60
CA ALA A 34 -11.62 -8.70 -9.45
C ALA A 34 -10.90 -7.38 -9.06
N ALA A 35 -11.63 -6.36 -8.61
CA ALA A 35 -11.05 -5.15 -8.03
C ALA A 35 -10.32 -5.41 -6.69
N VAL A 36 -10.84 -6.34 -5.89
CA VAL A 36 -10.26 -6.75 -4.61
C VAL A 36 -9.01 -7.61 -4.84
N GLU A 37 -9.08 -8.58 -5.75
CA GLU A 37 -7.99 -9.46 -6.16
C GLU A 37 -6.86 -8.71 -6.88
N SER A 38 -7.16 -7.68 -7.68
CA SER A 38 -6.12 -6.82 -8.26
C SER A 38 -5.42 -5.98 -7.18
N GLY A 39 -6.15 -5.46 -6.19
CA GLY A 39 -5.56 -4.83 -5.01
C GLY A 39 -4.68 -5.78 -4.19
N PHE A 40 -5.13 -7.03 -3.99
CA PHE A 40 -4.33 -8.07 -3.34
C PHE A 40 -3.11 -8.48 -4.17
N SER A 41 -3.23 -8.57 -5.50
CA SER A 41 -2.13 -8.93 -6.39
C SER A 41 -1.06 -7.84 -6.46
N ILE A 42 -1.44 -6.56 -6.40
CA ILE A 42 -0.51 -5.43 -6.31
C ILE A 42 0.20 -5.43 -4.96
N ASN A 43 -0.50 -5.78 -3.89
CA ASN A 43 0.07 -5.84 -2.54
C ASN A 43 0.77 -7.18 -2.24
N LYS A 44 0.73 -8.16 -3.15
CA LYS A 44 1.28 -9.51 -2.93
C LYS A 44 2.78 -9.47 -2.64
N ASP A 45 3.51 -8.58 -3.30
CA ASP A 45 4.95 -8.39 -3.08
C ASP A 45 5.26 -7.69 -1.75
N MET A 46 4.28 -7.04 -1.12
CA MET A 46 4.40 -6.38 0.20
C MET A 46 4.04 -7.30 1.37
N LEU A 47 3.39 -8.45 1.12
CA LEU A 47 2.94 -9.38 2.17
C LEU A 47 4.06 -10.38 2.51
N VAL A 48 4.91 -10.01 3.47
CA VAL A 48 5.84 -10.94 4.14
C VAL A 48 5.17 -11.50 5.40
N GLU A 49 5.39 -12.77 5.72
CA GLU A 49 4.83 -13.40 6.94
C GLU A 49 5.25 -12.62 8.21
N ASN A 50 4.31 -12.45 9.16
CA ASN A 50 4.48 -11.74 10.45
C ASN A 50 4.58 -10.21 10.41
N LEU A 51 4.08 -9.56 9.37
CA LEU A 51 3.94 -8.09 9.36
C LEU A 51 2.76 -7.61 10.22
N LYS A 52 2.98 -6.53 10.97
CA LYS A 52 1.91 -5.79 11.66
C LYS A 52 1.15 -4.92 10.65
N ASP A 53 -0.16 -4.79 10.79
CA ASP A 53 -1.00 -3.96 9.90
C ASP A 53 -0.45 -2.53 9.74
N GLU A 54 0.05 -1.94 10.83
CA GLU A 54 0.67 -0.60 10.84
C GLU A 54 1.86 -0.49 9.86
N PHE A 55 2.63 -1.58 9.69
CA PHE A 55 3.75 -1.61 8.77
C PHE A 55 3.27 -1.62 7.31
N LEU A 56 2.20 -2.36 7.01
CA LEU A 56 1.62 -2.42 5.67
C LEU A 56 1.09 -1.04 5.23
N VAL A 57 0.40 -0.33 6.14
CA VAL A 57 -0.07 1.04 5.90
C VAL A 57 1.11 1.99 5.64
N GLY A 58 2.19 1.86 6.42
CA GLY A 58 3.41 2.63 6.23
C GLY A 58 4.05 2.40 4.86
N LEU A 59 4.21 1.14 4.46
CA LEU A 59 4.75 0.79 3.14
C LEU A 59 3.89 1.34 2.00
N ARG A 60 2.57 1.17 2.10
CA ARG A 60 1.64 1.65 1.08
C ARG A 60 1.73 3.16 0.92
N THR A 61 1.80 3.89 2.04
CA THR A 61 1.95 5.35 2.04
C THR A 61 3.24 5.78 1.32
N VAL A 62 4.35 5.08 1.53
CA VAL A 62 5.63 5.37 0.86
C VAL A 62 5.55 5.05 -0.64
N TYR A 63 4.96 3.90 -0.99
CA TYR A 63 4.77 3.51 -2.39
C TYR A 63 3.93 4.53 -3.15
N ASP A 64 2.77 4.92 -2.60
CA ASP A 64 1.87 5.88 -3.23
C ASP A 64 2.53 7.25 -3.42
N ALA A 65 3.32 7.71 -2.44
CA ALA A 65 4.07 8.95 -2.55
C ALA A 65 5.14 8.88 -3.67
N ILE A 66 5.92 7.81 -3.74
CA ILE A 66 6.93 7.63 -4.79
C ILE A 66 6.27 7.56 -6.17
N HIS A 67 5.15 6.85 -6.28
CA HIS A 67 4.40 6.72 -7.52
C HIS A 67 3.82 8.07 -7.96
N PHE A 68 3.28 8.86 -7.02
CA PHE A 68 2.78 10.21 -7.28
C PHE A 68 3.85 11.14 -7.87
N TYR A 69 5.08 11.08 -7.37
CA TYR A 69 6.20 11.85 -7.92
C TYR A 69 6.82 11.23 -9.20
N GLY A 70 6.33 10.08 -9.66
CA GLY A 70 6.83 9.42 -10.87
C GLY A 70 8.20 8.77 -10.68
N GLY A 71 8.56 8.40 -9.45
CA GLY A 71 9.80 7.67 -9.14
C GLY A 71 10.60 8.27 -7.99
N VAL A 72 11.53 7.47 -7.45
CA VAL A 72 12.29 7.79 -6.23
C VAL A 72 13.17 9.04 -6.40
N LEU A 73 13.74 9.23 -7.59
CA LEU A 73 14.62 10.37 -7.89
C LEU A 73 13.86 11.70 -8.03
N ASN A 74 12.55 11.64 -8.24
CA ASN A 74 11.70 12.80 -8.45
C ASN A 74 11.05 13.31 -7.15
N VAL A 75 11.25 12.61 -6.03
CA VAL A 75 10.70 13.00 -4.73
C VAL A 75 11.47 14.22 -4.20
N PRO A 76 10.81 15.36 -3.92
CA PRO A 76 11.48 16.57 -3.46
C PRO A 76 12.03 16.38 -2.04
N LEU A 77 13.30 16.76 -1.83
CA LEU A 77 13.95 16.79 -0.52
C LEU A 77 13.49 18.02 0.29
N SER A 78 12.22 18.01 0.70
CA SER A 78 11.65 19.09 1.51
C SER A 78 12.32 19.17 2.90
N LYS A 79 12.28 20.37 3.51
CA LYS A 79 12.80 20.58 4.87
C LYS A 79 12.12 19.65 5.88
N ASP A 80 10.83 19.41 5.70
CA ASP A 80 10.05 18.51 6.54
C ASP A 80 10.53 17.06 6.39
N LEU A 81 10.76 16.58 5.16
CA LEU A 81 11.28 15.24 4.92
C LEU A 81 12.64 15.04 5.61
N LEU A 82 13.54 16.01 5.50
CA LEU A 82 14.83 15.99 6.19
C LEU A 82 14.68 16.03 7.71
N HIS A 83 13.75 16.81 8.23
CA HIS A 83 13.45 16.86 9.67
C HIS A 83 12.91 15.52 10.18
N TYR A 84 11.95 14.92 9.49
CA TYR A 84 11.41 13.61 9.82
C TYR A 84 12.46 12.51 9.74
N ALA A 85 13.34 12.55 8.74
CA ALA A 85 14.45 11.61 8.61
C ALA A 85 15.41 11.69 9.81
N LYS A 86 15.76 12.91 10.26
CA LYS A 86 16.59 13.11 11.46
C LYS A 86 15.94 12.55 12.72
N LEU A 87 14.62 12.69 12.86
CA LEU A 87 13.88 12.21 14.04
C LEU A 87 13.53 10.72 14.00
N ALA A 88 13.66 10.06 12.84
CA ALA A 88 13.18 8.70 12.62
C ALA A 88 13.74 7.70 13.66
N ARG A 89 15.04 7.78 13.96
CA ARG A 89 15.67 6.90 14.94
C ARG A 89 15.11 7.11 16.35
N GLY A 90 14.91 8.36 16.76
CA GLY A 90 14.36 8.69 18.08
C GLY A 90 12.93 8.20 18.24
N ARG A 91 12.08 8.43 17.23
CA ARG A 91 10.70 7.92 17.21
C ARG A 91 10.63 6.40 17.26
N TYR A 92 11.54 5.73 16.56
CA TYR A 92 11.62 4.27 16.62
C TYR A 92 11.96 3.75 18.02
N GLN A 93 12.93 4.36 18.70
CA GLN A 93 13.27 3.99 20.09
C GLN A 93 12.08 4.20 21.04
N GLN A 94 11.41 5.35 20.94
CA GLN A 94 10.22 5.65 21.74
C GLN A 94 9.09 4.63 21.49
N ALA A 95 8.90 4.20 20.23
CA ALA A 95 7.92 3.18 19.88
C ALA A 95 8.25 1.81 20.49
N LEU A 96 9.53 1.41 20.50
CA LEU A 96 9.99 0.18 21.14
C LEU A 96 9.78 0.20 22.67
N GLU A 97 10.12 1.31 23.32
CA GLU A 97 9.89 1.47 24.77
C GLU A 97 8.40 1.38 25.11
N LYS A 98 7.55 2.04 24.32
CA LYS A 98 6.10 1.97 24.47
C LYS A 98 5.60 0.53 24.32
N GLN A 99 6.05 -0.21 23.31
CA GLN A 99 5.70 -1.63 23.12
C GLN A 99 6.12 -2.48 24.33
N ARG A 100 7.36 -2.33 24.82
CA ARG A 100 7.82 -3.03 26.03
C ARG A 100 6.95 -2.72 27.24
N SER A 101 6.59 -1.46 27.45
CA SER A 101 5.74 -1.05 28.57
C SER A 101 4.33 -1.66 28.52
N ILE A 102 3.77 -1.81 27.31
CA ILE A 102 2.46 -2.43 27.08
C ILE A 102 2.54 -3.93 27.34
N GLU A 103 3.60 -4.59 26.89
CA GLU A 103 3.84 -6.02 27.13
C GLU A 103 4.01 -6.34 28.62
N LEU A 104 4.75 -5.50 29.35
CA LEU A 104 4.91 -5.61 30.80
C LEU A 104 3.55 -5.48 31.51
N LYS A 105 2.71 -4.52 31.13
CA LYS A 105 1.35 -4.34 31.67
C LYS A 105 0.41 -5.50 31.32
N LYS A 106 0.57 -6.12 30.15
CA LYS A 106 -0.21 -7.29 29.73
C LYS A 106 0.16 -8.58 30.47
N LYS A 107 1.40 -8.71 30.96
CA LYS A 107 1.84 -9.85 31.77
C LYS A 107 1.46 -9.74 33.25
N SER A 108 1.10 -8.55 33.74
CA SER A 108 0.74 -8.30 35.13
C SER A 108 -0.74 -8.48 35.56
N PRO A 109 -1.71 -9.07 34.81
CA PRO A 109 -3.07 -9.27 35.31
C PRO A 109 -3.39 -10.74 35.63
N THR A 110 -2.59 -11.41 36.47
CA THR A 110 -3.03 -12.60 37.22
C THR A 110 -2.22 -12.73 38.52
N SER A 111 -2.47 -11.82 39.47
CA SER A 111 -2.16 -12.05 40.88
C SER A 111 -3.16 -11.25 41.70
N GLY A 112 -4.33 -11.83 41.94
CA GLY A 112 -5.34 -11.17 42.76
C GLY A 112 -6.78 -11.53 42.39
N ARG A 113 -7.15 -12.80 42.55
CA ARG A 113 -8.50 -13.14 43.02
C ARG A 113 -8.30 -14.02 44.24
N GLN A 114 -8.34 -13.37 45.41
CA GLN A 114 -8.69 -14.02 46.67
C GLN A 114 -10.18 -14.38 46.61
#